data_AF-A0A532UQ49-F1
#
_entry.id   AF-A0A532UQ49-F1
#
_cell.length_a   1.000
_cell.length_b   1.000
_cell.length_c   1.000
_cell.angle_alpha   90.00
_cell.angle_beta   90.00
_cell.angle_gamma   90.00
#
_symmetry.space_group_name_H-M   'P 1'
#
loop_
_entity.id
_entity.type
_entity.pdbx_description
1 polymer ?
#
loop_
_entity_poly.entity_id
_entity_poly.type
_entity_poly.pdbx_seq_one_letter_code
_entity_poly.pdbx_strand_id
1 'polypeptide(L)'
;MTSLKATCSNGINLETSKGCVAGFAFQSLKMGLKAFFTTYQEMKYSLHLFEKKHPDEKKDFNTPLSFFELSAETILHFHHFTELILKDLLRSEHVLLADEGSKKTVVLKKLLMGKPLNADEVSGIRSIEFSEALDRIVDLVNADEITDAATLEFINDSKDVLKKLNTLRNRIWHRGTFVLRYDALDEFVCQYFLPVLNRILSLGRYSGQESLWKYRDLECGFDPLSFLENESDSYSIGKFALAKELGRAAYCNPIRRDSGWTRIFNGEISGRAVTAANSEGHNVSKVTTCPVCGIRSLVVYDDVEVEGEDFETGTYERAWRYTWQVKCHCCSFEINNHLDNGSAYGISIPDYWQAEEM
;
A
#
# COMPACT_ATOMS: atom_id res chain seq x y z
N MET A 1 -10.64 19.49 -34.24
CA MET A 1 -11.05 19.71 -32.82
C MET A 1 -12.16 18.77 -32.36
N THR A 2 -12.99 18.21 -33.24
CA THR A 2 -14.11 17.29 -32.90
C THR A 2 -13.68 15.92 -32.35
N SER A 3 -12.51 15.39 -32.76
CA SER A 3 -11.98 14.10 -32.28
C SER A 3 -11.52 14.14 -30.81
N LEU A 4 -10.78 15.18 -30.40
CA LEU A 4 -10.30 15.31 -29.01
C LEU A 4 -11.46 15.43 -28.01
N LYS A 5 -12.47 16.25 -28.31
CA LYS A 5 -13.64 16.40 -27.44
C LYS A 5 -14.39 15.07 -27.30
N ALA A 6 -14.56 14.33 -28.39
CA ALA A 6 -15.16 12.99 -28.35
C ALA A 6 -14.35 12.01 -27.50
N THR A 7 -13.02 12.01 -27.62
CA THR A 7 -12.13 11.18 -26.78
C THR A 7 -12.24 11.55 -25.30
N CYS A 8 -12.16 12.83 -24.94
CA CYS A 8 -12.25 13.27 -23.55
C CYS A 8 -13.63 13.06 -22.93
N SER A 9 -14.69 12.97 -23.73
CA SER A 9 -16.06 12.68 -23.27
C SER A 9 -16.40 11.18 -23.26
N ASN A 10 -15.58 10.31 -23.85
CA ASN A 10 -15.77 8.85 -23.87
C ASN A 10 -15.15 8.19 -22.63
N GLY A 11 -15.61 8.61 -21.44
CA GLY A 11 -15.19 8.07 -20.15
C GLY A 11 -16.34 7.42 -19.39
N ILE A 12 -16.02 6.61 -18.39
CA ILE A 12 -17.00 6.07 -17.45
C ILE A 12 -17.22 7.12 -16.36
N ASN A 13 -18.45 7.61 -16.22
CA ASN A 13 -18.80 8.47 -15.09
C ASN A 13 -18.97 7.61 -13.83
N LEU A 14 -18.12 7.84 -12.83
CA LEU A 14 -18.13 7.09 -11.59
C LEU A 14 -19.35 7.44 -10.72
N GLU A 15 -19.87 8.67 -10.77
CA GLU A 15 -21.06 9.06 -9.99
C GLU A 15 -22.35 8.36 -10.44
N THR A 16 -22.44 7.98 -11.73
CA THR A 16 -23.64 7.34 -12.31
C THR A 16 -23.49 5.84 -12.52
N SER A 17 -22.25 5.31 -12.51
CA SER A 17 -22.01 3.88 -12.46
C SER A 17 -22.09 3.40 -11.00
N LYS A 18 -22.30 2.10 -10.77
CA LYS A 18 -22.62 1.49 -9.46
C LYS A 18 -21.53 1.64 -8.35
N GLY A 19 -20.62 2.60 -8.43
CA GLY A 19 -19.58 2.89 -7.44
C GLY A 19 -19.49 4.38 -7.14
N CYS A 20 -19.94 4.79 -5.96
CA CYS A 20 -19.85 6.13 -5.40
C CYS A 20 -18.42 6.75 -5.55
N VAL A 21 -18.27 8.08 -5.47
CA VAL A 21 -16.97 8.79 -5.43
C VAL A 21 -15.96 8.14 -4.47
N ALA A 22 -16.45 7.57 -3.37
CA ALA A 22 -15.70 6.74 -2.44
C ALA A 22 -14.93 5.58 -3.12
N GLY A 23 -15.47 5.00 -4.19
CA GLY A 23 -14.86 3.92 -4.96
C GLY A 23 -13.50 4.28 -5.55
N PHE A 24 -13.34 5.50 -6.10
CA PHE A 24 -12.03 5.94 -6.59
C PHE A 24 -11.09 6.32 -5.45
N ALA A 25 -11.62 6.89 -4.35
CA ALA A 25 -10.84 7.11 -3.15
C ALA A 25 -10.22 5.78 -2.66
N PHE A 26 -11.01 4.73 -2.53
CA PHE A 26 -10.53 3.41 -2.13
C PHE A 26 -9.56 2.77 -3.13
N GLN A 27 -9.71 3.01 -4.44
CA GLN A 27 -8.68 2.61 -5.40
C GLN A 27 -7.36 3.36 -5.17
N SER A 28 -7.42 4.67 -4.90
CA SER A 28 -6.23 5.44 -4.53
C SER A 28 -5.59 4.89 -3.27
N LEU A 29 -6.37 4.62 -2.21
CA LEU A 29 -5.86 4.00 -0.98
C LEU A 29 -5.13 2.67 -1.27
N LYS A 30 -5.75 1.79 -2.07
CA LYS A 30 -5.17 0.52 -2.49
C LYS A 30 -3.83 0.70 -3.18
N MET A 31 -3.74 1.66 -4.10
CA MET A 31 -2.51 1.96 -4.83
C MET A 31 -1.41 2.45 -3.88
N GLY A 32 -1.74 3.36 -2.96
CA GLY A 32 -0.80 3.86 -1.95
C GLY A 32 -0.29 2.77 -1.02
N LEU A 33 -1.18 1.91 -0.50
CA LEU A 33 -0.81 0.79 0.37
C LEU A 33 0.05 -0.24 -0.39
N LYS A 34 -0.32 -0.57 -1.63
CA LYS A 34 0.47 -1.49 -2.45
C LYS A 34 1.87 -0.92 -2.72
N ALA A 35 1.99 0.36 -3.05
CA ALA A 35 3.27 1.02 -3.26
C ALA A 35 4.13 1.00 -1.99
N PHE A 36 3.53 1.37 -0.84
CA PHE A 36 4.18 1.35 0.47
C PHE A 36 4.75 -0.04 0.80
N PHE A 37 3.93 -1.08 0.69
CA PHE A 37 4.37 -2.45 0.93
C PHE A 37 5.45 -2.93 -0.03
N THR A 38 5.40 -2.48 -1.30
CA THR A 38 6.38 -2.86 -2.32
C THR A 38 7.77 -2.29 -2.05
N THR A 39 7.91 -1.21 -1.28
CA THR A 39 9.22 -0.60 -0.99
C THR A 39 10.22 -1.57 -0.34
N TYR A 40 9.76 -2.62 0.36
CA TYR A 40 10.66 -3.68 0.85
C TYR A 40 11.40 -4.39 -0.29
N GLN A 41 10.71 -4.80 -1.36
CA GLN A 41 11.32 -5.57 -2.44
C GLN A 41 12.49 -4.84 -3.08
N GLU A 42 12.37 -3.53 -3.22
CA GLU A 42 13.44 -2.68 -3.77
C GLU A 42 14.61 -2.54 -2.80
N MET A 43 14.35 -2.57 -1.50
CA MET A 43 15.35 -2.34 -0.47
C MET A 43 15.94 -3.62 0.14
N LYS A 44 15.45 -4.82 -0.22
CA LYS A 44 15.74 -6.09 0.47
C LYS A 44 17.23 -6.44 0.59
N TYR A 45 18.06 -5.99 -0.35
CA TYR A 45 19.52 -6.20 -0.31
C TYR A 45 20.29 -5.07 0.40
N SER A 46 19.62 -3.95 0.67
CA SER A 46 20.19 -2.75 1.31
C SER A 46 19.70 -2.54 2.74
N LEU A 47 18.81 -3.39 3.29
CA LEU A 47 18.24 -3.21 4.64
C LEU A 47 19.30 -3.16 5.74
N HIS A 48 20.36 -3.96 5.62
CA HIS A 48 21.49 -3.97 6.57
C HIS A 48 22.15 -2.58 6.74
N LEU A 49 22.01 -1.69 5.75
CA LEU A 49 22.54 -0.32 5.84
C LEU A 49 21.78 0.53 6.86
N PHE A 50 20.51 0.24 7.07
CA PHE A 50 19.64 0.96 7.99
C PHE A 50 19.79 0.43 9.43
N GLU A 51 20.04 -0.87 9.59
CA GLU A 51 20.22 -1.51 10.89
C GLU A 51 21.54 -1.08 11.57
N LYS A 52 22.62 -0.99 10.80
CA LYS A 52 23.97 -0.65 11.32
C LYS A 52 24.21 0.85 11.51
N LYS A 53 23.15 1.68 11.47
CA LYS A 53 23.21 3.16 11.61
C LYS A 53 24.29 3.81 10.74
N HIS A 54 24.42 3.38 9.49
CA HIS A 54 25.33 4.04 8.55
C HIS A 54 24.93 5.51 8.33
N PRO A 55 25.86 6.39 7.93
CA PRO A 55 25.55 7.78 7.58
C PRO A 55 24.50 7.84 6.47
N ASP A 56 23.67 8.87 6.52
CA ASP A 56 22.58 9.07 5.57
C ASP A 56 23.06 9.11 4.12
N GLU A 57 24.21 9.73 3.84
CA GLU A 57 24.80 9.78 2.48
C GLU A 57 25.01 8.37 1.89
N LYS A 58 25.44 7.41 2.72
CA LYS A 58 25.62 6.02 2.29
C LYS A 58 24.28 5.34 2.05
N LYS A 59 23.29 5.58 2.89
CA LYS A 59 21.93 5.05 2.70
C LYS A 59 21.32 5.59 1.40
N ASP A 60 21.43 6.90 1.20
CA ASP A 60 20.90 7.62 0.04
C ASP A 60 21.56 7.14 -1.26
N PHE A 61 22.89 6.93 -1.27
CA PHE A 61 23.62 6.39 -2.43
C PHE A 61 23.20 4.96 -2.82
N ASN A 62 22.86 4.12 -1.82
CA ASN A 62 22.48 2.71 -2.04
C ASN A 62 20.95 2.52 -2.15
N THR A 63 20.19 3.59 -2.20
CA THR A 63 18.74 3.55 -2.39
C THR A 63 18.44 3.53 -3.90
N PRO A 64 17.77 2.49 -4.43
CA PRO A 64 17.47 2.40 -5.84
C PRO A 64 16.41 3.42 -6.26
N LEU A 65 16.44 3.83 -7.52
CA LEU A 65 15.46 4.78 -8.09
C LEU A 65 14.00 4.28 -7.98
N SER A 66 13.79 2.97 -8.07
CA SER A 66 12.48 2.34 -7.90
C SER A 66 11.88 2.60 -6.51
N PHE A 67 12.71 2.72 -5.46
CA PHE A 67 12.22 3.14 -4.16
C PHE A 67 11.68 4.58 -4.18
N PHE A 68 12.32 5.49 -4.94
CA PHE A 68 11.83 6.87 -5.05
C PHE A 68 10.45 6.94 -5.69
N GLU A 69 10.22 6.15 -6.73
CA GLU A 69 8.93 6.02 -7.38
C GLU A 69 7.88 5.50 -6.39
N LEU A 70 8.16 4.39 -5.69
CA LEU A 70 7.22 3.79 -4.74
C LEU A 70 6.90 4.70 -3.55
N SER A 71 7.90 5.42 -3.03
CA SER A 71 7.69 6.39 -1.96
C SER A 71 6.85 7.57 -2.44
N ALA A 72 7.10 8.07 -3.67
CA ALA A 72 6.27 9.10 -4.27
C ALA A 72 4.82 8.63 -4.45
N GLU A 73 4.61 7.47 -5.08
CA GLU A 73 3.29 6.87 -5.30
C GLU A 73 2.53 6.70 -3.97
N THR A 74 3.21 6.24 -2.92
CA THR A 74 2.62 6.12 -1.57
C THR A 74 2.02 7.44 -1.11
N ILE A 75 2.80 8.52 -1.14
CA ILE A 75 2.38 9.84 -0.66
C ILE A 75 1.31 10.46 -1.57
N LEU A 76 1.47 10.37 -2.89
CA LEU A 76 0.52 10.92 -3.85
C LEU A 76 -0.86 10.27 -3.69
N HIS A 77 -0.89 8.95 -3.55
CA HIS A 77 -2.13 8.19 -3.44
C HIS A 77 -2.82 8.32 -2.08
N PHE A 78 -2.08 8.41 -0.98
CA PHE A 78 -2.64 8.73 0.33
C PHE A 78 -3.21 10.15 0.37
N HIS A 79 -2.50 11.11 -0.23
CA HIS A 79 -2.99 12.48 -0.37
C HIS A 79 -4.30 12.51 -1.17
N HIS A 80 -4.33 11.85 -2.34
CA HIS A 80 -5.51 11.83 -3.20
C HIS A 80 -6.69 11.10 -2.56
N PHE A 81 -6.46 9.96 -1.89
CA PHE A 81 -7.49 9.27 -1.10
C PHE A 81 -8.10 10.22 -0.07
N THR A 82 -7.26 10.87 0.74
CA THR A 82 -7.71 11.78 1.80
C THR A 82 -8.47 12.97 1.20
N GLU A 83 -7.99 13.57 0.11
CA GLU A 83 -8.68 14.68 -0.57
C GLU A 83 -10.10 14.30 -0.97
N LEU A 84 -10.25 13.12 -1.57
CA LEU A 84 -11.56 12.62 -2.01
C LEU A 84 -12.48 12.31 -0.83
N ILE A 85 -11.96 11.76 0.26
CA ILE A 85 -12.73 11.52 1.48
C ILE A 85 -13.21 12.84 2.10
N LEU A 86 -12.33 13.84 2.25
CA LEU A 86 -12.73 15.14 2.78
C LEU A 86 -13.80 15.79 1.90
N LYS A 87 -13.67 15.71 0.58
CA LYS A 87 -14.69 16.21 -0.35
C LYS A 87 -16.00 15.43 -0.26
N ASP A 88 -15.94 14.12 -0.11
CA ASP A 88 -17.12 13.26 0.06
C ASP A 88 -17.90 13.62 1.33
N LEU A 89 -17.20 13.83 2.45
CA LEU A 89 -17.79 14.33 3.70
C LEU A 89 -18.49 15.68 3.48
N LEU A 90 -17.82 16.65 2.85
CA LEU A 90 -18.40 17.97 2.55
C LEU A 90 -19.61 17.88 1.60
N ARG A 91 -19.55 17.03 0.56
CA ARG A 91 -20.66 16.85 -0.40
C ARG A 91 -21.89 16.23 0.25
N SER A 92 -21.69 15.38 1.27
CA SER A 92 -22.79 14.77 2.00
C SER A 92 -23.63 15.79 2.78
N GLU A 93 -23.02 16.89 3.22
CA GLU A 93 -23.74 18.03 3.79
C GLU A 93 -24.37 18.88 2.68
N HIS A 94 -23.53 19.37 1.77
CA HIS A 94 -24.00 20.16 0.64
C HIS A 94 -22.91 20.25 -0.45
N VAL A 95 -23.28 20.00 -1.70
CA VAL A 95 -22.36 20.05 -2.87
C VAL A 95 -21.51 21.32 -2.95
N LEU A 96 -22.05 22.50 -2.62
CA LEU A 96 -21.32 23.78 -2.62
C LEU A 96 -20.16 23.85 -1.61
N LEU A 97 -20.12 22.95 -0.63
CA LEU A 97 -19.02 22.87 0.32
C LEU A 97 -17.78 22.20 -0.28
N ALA A 98 -17.93 21.38 -1.32
CA ALA A 98 -16.80 20.75 -2.02
C ALA A 98 -16.53 21.35 -3.41
N ASP A 99 -17.48 22.11 -3.96
CA ASP A 99 -17.46 22.55 -5.34
C ASP A 99 -17.79 24.06 -5.47
N GLU A 100 -16.93 24.84 -6.14
CA GLU A 100 -17.07 26.29 -6.38
C GLU A 100 -18.16 26.59 -7.44
N GLY A 101 -19.43 26.37 -7.09
CA GLY A 101 -20.58 26.71 -7.93
C GLY A 101 -21.02 28.18 -7.86
N SER A 102 -20.51 28.95 -6.88
CA SER A 102 -21.01 30.27 -6.50
C SER A 102 -20.88 31.35 -7.58
N LYS A 103 -19.89 31.24 -8.48
CA LYS A 103 -19.64 32.22 -9.54
C LYS A 103 -20.56 32.06 -10.77
N LYS A 104 -21.39 31.01 -10.82
CA LYS A 104 -22.28 30.71 -11.95
C LYS A 104 -23.74 30.78 -11.53
N THR A 105 -24.41 31.91 -11.75
CA THR A 105 -25.76 32.21 -11.22
C THR A 105 -26.81 31.12 -11.46
N VAL A 106 -26.85 30.54 -12.67
CA VAL A 106 -27.81 29.47 -13.00
C VAL A 106 -27.47 28.17 -12.28
N VAL A 107 -26.18 27.83 -12.23
CA VAL A 107 -25.68 26.64 -11.54
C VAL A 107 -25.89 26.77 -10.04
N LEU A 108 -25.54 27.91 -9.44
CA LEU A 108 -25.78 28.22 -8.04
C LEU A 108 -27.27 28.08 -7.69
N LYS A 109 -28.18 28.67 -8.49
CA LYS A 109 -29.62 28.53 -8.27
C LYS A 109 -30.07 27.07 -8.34
N LYS A 110 -29.54 26.28 -9.28
CA LYS A 110 -29.86 24.84 -9.36
C LYS A 110 -29.39 24.09 -8.12
N LEU A 111 -28.15 24.33 -7.68
CA LEU A 111 -27.56 23.67 -6.50
C LEU A 111 -28.33 24.02 -5.22
N LEU A 112 -28.64 25.30 -5.01
CA LEU A 112 -29.47 25.75 -3.86
C LEU A 112 -30.89 25.16 -3.86
N MET A 113 -31.41 24.80 -5.04
CA MET A 113 -32.73 24.18 -5.19
C MET A 113 -32.68 22.64 -5.26
N GLY A 114 -31.50 22.02 -5.07
CA GLY A 114 -31.33 20.57 -5.21
C GLY A 114 -31.62 20.02 -6.61
N LYS A 115 -31.54 20.86 -7.65
CA LYS A 115 -31.80 20.45 -9.03
C LYS A 115 -30.56 19.81 -9.65
N PRO A 116 -30.71 18.73 -10.44
CA PRO A 116 -29.59 18.11 -11.12
C PRO A 116 -28.97 19.07 -12.14
N LEU A 117 -27.64 19.00 -12.26
CA LEU A 117 -26.86 19.69 -13.27
C LEU A 117 -26.69 18.80 -14.50
N ASN A 118 -26.58 19.41 -15.68
CA ASN A 118 -26.16 18.68 -16.87
C ASN A 118 -24.62 18.51 -16.92
N ALA A 119 -24.12 17.66 -17.81
CA ALA A 119 -22.69 17.34 -17.90
C ALA A 119 -21.80 18.57 -18.15
N ASP A 120 -22.25 19.52 -18.99
CA ASP A 120 -21.51 20.75 -19.28
C ASP A 120 -21.44 21.67 -18.04
N GLU A 121 -22.52 21.74 -17.27
CA GLU A 121 -22.59 22.49 -16.01
C GLU A 121 -21.66 21.89 -14.94
N VAL A 122 -21.64 20.57 -14.79
CA VAL A 122 -20.74 19.85 -13.87
C VAL A 122 -19.28 20.07 -14.26
N SER A 123 -18.93 19.89 -15.53
CA SER A 123 -17.54 20.07 -16.02
C SER A 123 -17.00 21.48 -15.80
N GLY A 124 -17.92 22.45 -15.72
CA GLY A 124 -17.58 23.84 -15.48
C GLY A 124 -17.47 24.24 -14.01
N ILE A 125 -17.73 23.35 -13.06
CA ILE A 125 -17.57 23.66 -11.63
C ILE A 125 -16.17 23.24 -11.19
N ARG A 126 -15.44 24.17 -10.56
CA ARG A 126 -14.14 23.87 -9.98
C ARG A 126 -14.35 23.18 -8.63
N SER A 127 -13.80 21.98 -8.45
CA SER A 127 -13.72 21.36 -7.12
C SER A 127 -12.63 22.05 -6.29
N ILE A 128 -12.86 22.20 -4.99
CA ILE A 128 -11.89 22.82 -4.07
C ILE A 128 -10.60 22.00 -3.96
N GLU A 129 -9.52 22.56 -3.44
CA GLU A 129 -8.26 21.83 -3.25
C GLU A 129 -8.15 21.22 -1.84
N PHE A 130 -7.20 20.30 -1.63
CA PHE A 130 -6.98 19.61 -0.35
C PHE A 130 -6.99 20.53 0.88
N SER A 131 -6.19 21.61 0.86
CA SER A 131 -6.06 22.49 2.02
C SER A 131 -7.39 23.14 2.37
N GLU A 132 -8.13 23.58 1.35
CA GLU A 132 -9.43 24.19 1.51
C GLU A 132 -10.49 23.19 2.00
N ALA A 133 -10.46 21.95 1.50
CA ALA A 133 -11.32 20.88 1.98
C ALA A 133 -11.06 20.56 3.46
N LEU A 134 -9.79 20.46 3.85
CA LEU A 134 -9.39 20.22 5.24
C LEU A 134 -9.82 21.36 6.17
N ASP A 135 -9.52 22.61 5.78
CA ASP A 135 -9.86 23.77 6.61
C ASP A 135 -11.39 23.91 6.76
N ARG A 136 -12.17 23.70 5.69
CA ARG A 136 -13.65 23.72 5.77
C ARG A 136 -14.20 22.67 6.72
N ILE A 137 -13.72 21.43 6.65
CA ILE A 137 -14.18 20.39 7.57
C ILE A 137 -13.85 20.77 9.01
N VAL A 138 -12.62 21.21 9.27
CA VAL A 138 -12.20 21.62 10.62
C VAL A 138 -13.07 22.76 11.14
N ASP A 139 -13.36 23.76 10.32
CA ASP A 139 -14.21 24.88 10.71
C ASP A 139 -15.65 24.42 11.04
N LEU A 140 -16.23 23.54 10.21
CA LEU A 140 -17.58 23.01 10.44
C LEU A 140 -17.66 22.10 11.67
N VAL A 141 -16.65 21.24 11.88
CA VAL A 141 -16.57 20.38 13.08
C VAL A 141 -16.46 21.25 14.35
N ASN A 142 -15.61 22.28 14.34
CA ASN A 142 -15.44 23.18 15.49
C ASN A 142 -16.70 24.03 15.77
N ALA A 143 -17.48 24.33 14.74
CA ALA A 143 -18.74 25.05 14.86
C ALA A 143 -19.94 24.16 15.22
N ASP A 144 -19.78 22.83 15.23
CA ASP A 144 -20.88 21.84 15.34
C ASP A 144 -21.94 21.99 14.23
N GLU A 145 -21.51 22.36 13.03
CA GLU A 145 -22.36 22.66 11.85
C GLU A 145 -22.20 21.61 10.73
N ILE A 146 -21.79 20.39 11.09
CA ILE A 146 -21.67 19.24 10.19
C ILE A 146 -22.33 18.02 10.80
N THR A 147 -22.97 17.18 9.98
CA THR A 147 -23.56 15.93 10.46
C THR A 147 -22.47 15.05 11.07
N ASP A 148 -22.79 14.44 12.22
CA ASP A 148 -21.89 13.57 12.98
C ASP A 148 -20.57 14.27 13.42
N ALA A 149 -20.60 15.58 13.70
CA ALA A 149 -19.43 16.36 14.14
C ALA A 149 -18.59 15.67 15.23
N ALA A 150 -19.24 15.09 16.25
CA ALA A 150 -18.56 14.33 17.31
C ALA A 150 -17.75 13.13 16.77
N THR A 151 -18.21 12.46 15.72
CA THR A 151 -17.46 11.36 15.08
C THR A 151 -16.32 11.85 14.19
N LEU A 152 -16.39 13.11 13.73
CA LEU A 152 -15.39 13.75 12.88
C LEU A 152 -14.35 14.57 13.66
N GLU A 153 -14.50 14.67 14.99
CA GLU A 153 -13.59 15.43 15.87
C GLU A 153 -12.13 14.99 15.72
N PHE A 154 -11.88 13.71 15.39
CA PHE A 154 -10.52 13.21 15.14
C PHE A 154 -9.78 13.95 14.01
N ILE A 155 -10.49 14.60 13.09
CA ILE A 155 -9.88 15.37 12.01
C ILE A 155 -9.12 16.57 12.58
N ASN A 156 -9.58 17.13 13.71
CA ASN A 156 -8.83 18.15 14.45
C ASN A 156 -7.53 17.58 15.01
N ASP A 157 -7.58 16.43 15.68
CA ASP A 157 -6.39 15.74 16.21
C ASP A 157 -5.38 15.41 15.10
N SER A 158 -5.91 15.07 13.92
CA SER A 158 -5.13 14.60 12.77
C SER A 158 -4.68 15.73 11.84
N LYS A 159 -5.07 16.98 12.11
CA LYS A 159 -4.90 18.13 11.20
C LYS A 159 -3.44 18.32 10.78
N ASP A 160 -2.52 18.19 11.71
CA ASP A 160 -1.09 18.36 11.44
C ASP A 160 -0.54 17.26 10.53
N VAL A 161 -0.93 16.00 10.75
CA VAL A 161 -0.55 14.87 9.89
C VAL A 161 -1.04 15.11 8.46
N LEU A 162 -2.30 15.53 8.30
CA LEU A 162 -2.90 15.81 7.01
C LEU A 162 -2.24 17.01 6.29
N LYS A 163 -1.86 18.06 7.04
CA LYS A 163 -1.07 19.18 6.51
C LYS A 163 0.33 18.74 6.07
N LYS A 164 0.98 17.85 6.83
CA LYS A 164 2.28 17.27 6.46
C LYS A 164 2.16 16.40 5.21
N LEU A 165 1.12 15.59 5.08
CA LEU A 165 0.82 14.82 3.86
C LEU A 165 0.72 15.73 2.63
N ASN A 166 -0.04 16.82 2.72
CA ASN A 166 -0.15 17.79 1.63
C ASN A 166 1.19 18.50 1.32
N THR A 167 1.99 18.78 2.35
CA THR A 167 3.33 19.36 2.18
C THR A 167 4.27 18.39 1.46
N LEU A 168 4.26 17.11 1.83
CA LEU A 168 5.05 16.07 1.17
C LEU A 168 4.62 15.93 -0.30
N ARG A 169 3.32 15.83 -0.56
CA ARG A 169 2.76 15.83 -1.93
C ARG A 169 3.25 17.01 -2.74
N ASN A 170 3.21 18.23 -2.19
CA ASN A 170 3.64 19.43 -2.91
C ASN A 170 5.15 19.44 -3.19
N ARG A 171 5.98 18.89 -2.31
CA ARG A 171 7.44 18.78 -2.53
C ARG A 171 7.78 17.73 -3.58
N ILE A 172 7.05 16.62 -3.62
CA ILE A 172 7.21 15.56 -4.63
C ILE A 172 6.68 16.05 -5.98
N TRP A 173 5.39 16.38 -6.07
CA TRP A 173 4.72 16.64 -7.34
C TRP A 173 5.11 17.95 -8.00
N HIS A 174 5.17 19.06 -7.25
CA HIS A 174 5.41 20.38 -7.85
C HIS A 174 6.89 20.74 -7.96
N ARG A 175 7.72 20.20 -7.06
CA ARG A 175 9.15 20.53 -7.03
C ARG A 175 10.04 19.38 -7.49
N GLY A 176 9.60 18.12 -7.36
CA GLY A 176 10.43 16.96 -7.70
C GLY A 176 11.71 16.86 -6.88
N THR A 177 11.76 17.49 -5.69
CA THR A 177 13.01 17.70 -4.94
C THR A 177 13.11 16.90 -3.65
N PHE A 178 12.12 16.07 -3.33
CA PHE A 178 12.10 15.40 -2.05
C PHE A 178 11.36 14.07 -2.10
N VAL A 179 11.96 13.07 -1.46
CA VAL A 179 11.35 11.78 -1.15
C VAL A 179 11.76 11.44 0.29
N LEU A 180 10.90 10.74 1.03
CA LEU A 180 11.27 10.26 2.36
C LEU A 180 12.26 9.11 2.25
N ARG A 181 13.22 9.04 3.19
CA ARG A 181 14.06 7.84 3.34
C ARG A 181 13.21 6.66 3.80
N TYR A 182 13.73 5.45 3.64
CA TYR A 182 13.00 4.21 3.93
C TYR A 182 12.40 4.17 5.35
N ASP A 183 13.22 4.42 6.36
CA ASP A 183 12.82 4.48 7.77
C ASP A 183 11.84 5.62 8.05
N ALA A 184 12.10 6.82 7.51
CA ALA A 184 11.21 7.97 7.67
C ALA A 184 9.84 7.78 6.98
N LEU A 185 9.78 7.03 5.86
CA LEU A 185 8.53 6.66 5.21
C LEU A 185 7.74 5.68 6.08
N ASP A 186 8.41 4.67 6.63
CA ASP A 186 7.79 3.69 7.52
C ASP A 186 7.24 4.37 8.79
N GLU A 187 8.01 5.28 9.39
CA GLU A 187 7.57 6.09 10.52
C GLU A 187 6.36 6.95 10.15
N PHE A 188 6.44 7.72 9.06
CA PHE A 188 5.34 8.58 8.61
C PHE A 188 4.04 7.78 8.38
N VAL A 189 4.13 6.65 7.68
CA VAL A 189 2.96 5.84 7.34
C VAL A 189 2.42 5.14 8.57
N CYS A 190 3.23 4.39 9.31
CA CYS A 190 2.75 3.53 10.38
C CYS A 190 2.37 4.30 11.64
N GLN A 191 3.18 5.26 12.06
CA GLN A 191 2.96 5.99 13.31
C GLN A 191 1.93 7.12 13.16
N TYR A 192 1.90 7.78 12.00
CA TYR A 192 1.08 8.98 11.85
C TYR A 192 -0.09 8.78 10.89
N PHE A 193 0.10 8.17 9.73
CA PHE A 193 -0.97 8.08 8.73
C PHE A 193 -1.96 6.93 8.97
N LEU A 194 -1.50 5.72 9.33
CA LEU A 194 -2.37 4.57 9.58
C LEU A 194 -3.43 4.82 10.67
N PRO A 195 -3.10 5.46 11.81
CA PRO A 195 -4.12 5.80 12.81
C PRO A 195 -5.22 6.71 12.24
N VAL A 196 -4.86 7.70 11.41
CA VAL A 196 -5.83 8.58 10.74
C VAL A 196 -6.69 7.79 9.77
N LEU A 197 -6.06 6.91 8.97
CA LEU A 197 -6.74 6.03 8.04
C LEU A 197 -7.78 5.15 8.75
N ASN A 198 -7.43 4.53 9.88
CA ASN A 198 -8.36 3.68 10.60
C ASN A 198 -9.54 4.46 11.18
N ARG A 199 -9.31 5.67 11.70
CA ARG A 199 -10.40 6.56 12.12
C ARG A 199 -11.33 6.90 10.95
N ILE A 200 -10.79 7.21 9.76
CA ILE A 200 -11.59 7.41 8.53
C ILE A 200 -12.39 6.15 8.19
N LEU A 201 -11.75 4.99 8.12
CA LEU A 201 -12.39 3.73 7.72
C LEU A 201 -13.44 3.24 8.72
N SER A 202 -13.34 3.65 9.99
CA SER A 202 -14.31 3.34 11.03
C SER A 202 -15.63 4.12 10.90
N LEU A 203 -15.69 5.15 10.07
CA LEU A 203 -16.91 5.90 9.82
C LEU A 203 -17.97 4.98 9.18
N GLY A 204 -19.18 4.98 9.74
CA GLY A 204 -20.24 4.03 9.35
C GLY A 204 -20.57 4.04 7.85
N ARG A 205 -20.44 5.18 7.18
CA ARG A 205 -20.64 5.33 5.72
C ARG A 205 -19.61 4.59 4.86
N TYR A 206 -18.44 4.27 5.41
CA TYR A 206 -17.37 3.54 4.73
C TYR A 206 -17.29 2.07 5.16
N SER A 207 -18.15 1.65 6.10
CA SER A 207 -18.26 0.26 6.53
C SER A 207 -18.57 -0.67 5.35
N GLY A 208 -17.91 -1.83 5.31
CA GLY A 208 -18.09 -2.84 4.27
C GLY A 208 -17.39 -2.54 2.93
N GLN A 209 -16.66 -1.43 2.81
CA GLN A 209 -15.93 -1.08 1.58
C GLN A 209 -14.54 -1.74 1.48
N GLU A 210 -14.19 -2.61 2.43
CA GLU A 210 -12.88 -3.29 2.50
C GLU A 210 -12.51 -4.03 1.21
N SER A 211 -13.49 -4.62 0.51
CA SER A 211 -13.21 -5.32 -0.76
C SER A 211 -12.64 -4.42 -1.86
N LEU A 212 -12.81 -3.10 -1.76
CA LEU A 212 -12.29 -2.15 -2.74
C LEU A 212 -10.80 -1.87 -2.56
N TRP A 213 -10.30 -1.96 -1.33
CA TRP A 213 -8.95 -1.53 -0.99
C TRP A 213 -8.12 -2.55 -0.23
N LYS A 214 -8.70 -3.34 0.68
CA LYS A 214 -7.97 -4.31 1.51
C LYS A 214 -7.66 -5.57 0.71
N TYR A 215 -6.48 -6.14 0.92
CA TYR A 215 -6.14 -7.46 0.42
C TYR A 215 -7.03 -8.55 1.06
N ARG A 216 -6.99 -9.75 0.49
CA ARG A 216 -7.61 -10.94 1.11
C ARG A 216 -6.78 -11.35 2.32
N ASP A 217 -7.44 -11.88 3.34
CA ASP A 217 -6.78 -12.55 4.46
C ASP A 217 -5.75 -13.57 3.96
N LEU A 218 -4.59 -13.51 4.63
CA LEU A 218 -3.45 -14.37 4.36
C LEU A 218 -3.72 -15.77 4.95
N GLU A 219 -3.12 -16.79 4.34
CA GLU A 219 -3.23 -18.17 4.85
C GLU A 219 -2.73 -18.31 6.29
N CYS A 220 -1.68 -17.58 6.67
CA CYS A 220 -1.15 -17.59 8.03
C CYS A 220 -2.00 -16.82 9.07
N GLY A 221 -3.11 -16.20 8.66
CA GLY A 221 -3.97 -15.40 9.54
C GLY A 221 -3.37 -14.08 10.04
N PHE A 222 -2.17 -13.72 9.57
CA PHE A 222 -1.51 -12.46 9.92
C PHE A 222 -2.12 -11.29 9.13
N ASP A 223 -2.40 -10.17 9.81
CA ASP A 223 -2.82 -8.91 9.17
C ASP A 223 -1.67 -7.88 9.20
N PRO A 224 -0.93 -7.70 8.09
CA PRO A 224 0.16 -6.74 8.00
C PRO A 224 -0.17 -5.31 8.43
N LEU A 225 -1.35 -4.78 8.07
CA LEU A 225 -1.73 -3.41 8.37
C LEU A 225 -1.92 -3.18 9.87
N SER A 226 -2.73 -4.04 10.51
CA SER A 226 -2.96 -3.95 11.96
C SER A 226 -1.68 -4.19 12.76
N PHE A 227 -0.80 -5.07 12.29
CA PHE A 227 0.49 -5.28 12.92
C PHE A 227 1.38 -4.04 12.85
N LEU A 228 1.51 -3.42 11.67
CA LEU A 228 2.37 -2.25 11.49
C LEU A 228 1.89 -1.03 12.28
N GLU A 229 0.58 -0.84 12.41
CA GLU A 229 0.01 0.20 13.26
C GLU A 229 0.33 -0.05 14.75
N ASN A 230 0.13 -1.27 15.24
CA ASN A 230 0.36 -1.59 16.66
C ASN A 230 1.84 -1.56 17.08
N GLU A 231 2.74 -1.69 16.11
CA GLU A 231 4.20 -1.76 16.34
C GLU A 231 4.92 -0.45 15.98
N SER A 232 4.16 0.64 15.76
CA SER A 232 4.74 1.93 15.35
C SER A 232 5.73 2.50 16.37
N ASP A 233 5.53 2.23 17.66
CA ASP A 233 6.37 2.75 18.75
C ASP A 233 7.64 1.90 18.99
N SER A 234 7.70 0.70 18.40
CA SER A 234 8.77 -0.30 18.53
C SER A 234 9.43 -0.58 17.17
N TYR A 235 9.70 0.49 16.41
CA TYR A 235 10.22 0.38 15.05
C TYR A 235 11.46 -0.51 14.96
N SER A 236 11.34 -1.56 14.14
CA SER A 236 12.41 -2.49 13.80
C SER A 236 12.37 -2.74 12.29
N ILE A 237 13.50 -2.51 11.63
CA ILE A 237 13.62 -2.58 10.17
C ILE A 237 13.24 -3.97 9.68
N GLY A 238 13.83 -5.03 10.23
CA GLY A 238 13.53 -6.41 9.82
C GLY A 238 12.06 -6.81 10.06
N LYS A 239 11.50 -6.39 11.21
CA LYS A 239 10.09 -6.65 11.57
C LYS A 239 9.13 -5.98 10.58
N PHE A 240 9.36 -4.70 10.27
CA PHE A 240 8.55 -3.94 9.33
C PHE A 240 8.74 -4.46 7.90
N ALA A 241 9.96 -4.79 7.51
CA ALA A 241 10.29 -5.37 6.22
C ALA A 241 9.52 -6.69 5.96
N LEU A 242 9.51 -7.62 6.92
CA LEU A 242 8.77 -8.87 6.78
C LEU A 242 7.25 -8.63 6.68
N ALA A 243 6.70 -7.78 7.54
CA ALA A 243 5.29 -7.43 7.48
C ALA A 243 4.93 -6.79 6.12
N LYS A 244 5.82 -5.93 5.60
CA LYS A 244 5.61 -5.29 4.31
C LYS A 244 5.64 -6.27 3.15
N GLU A 245 6.54 -7.24 3.19
CA GLU A 245 6.59 -8.29 2.18
C GLU A 245 5.32 -9.17 2.17
N LEU A 246 4.83 -9.53 3.36
CA LEU A 246 3.54 -10.24 3.51
C LEU A 246 2.39 -9.41 2.91
N GLY A 247 2.33 -8.11 3.22
CA GLY A 247 1.32 -7.19 2.67
C GLY A 247 1.41 -7.02 1.16
N ARG A 248 2.63 -6.89 0.62
CA ARG A 248 2.88 -6.79 -0.83
C ARG A 248 2.40 -8.04 -1.55
N ALA A 249 2.81 -9.21 -1.06
CA ALA A 249 2.42 -10.49 -1.63
C ALA A 249 0.89 -10.71 -1.56
N ALA A 250 0.24 -10.23 -0.50
CA ALA A 250 -1.22 -10.27 -0.38
C ALA A 250 -1.92 -9.42 -1.45
N TYR A 251 -1.40 -8.23 -1.76
CA TYR A 251 -1.89 -7.40 -2.87
C TYR A 251 -1.61 -7.97 -4.27
N CYS A 252 -0.53 -8.75 -4.40
CA CYS A 252 -0.16 -9.42 -5.64
C CYS A 252 -0.78 -10.82 -5.78
N ASN A 253 -1.54 -11.29 -4.77
CA ASN A 253 -2.12 -12.62 -4.78
C ASN A 253 -3.16 -12.76 -5.92
N PRO A 254 -2.92 -13.63 -6.92
CA PRO A 254 -3.84 -13.79 -8.04
C PRO A 254 -5.09 -14.62 -7.69
N ILE A 255 -5.09 -15.29 -6.53
CA ILE A 255 -6.20 -16.15 -6.09
C ILE A 255 -7.37 -15.28 -5.62
N ARG A 256 -8.48 -15.36 -6.35
CA ARG A 256 -9.70 -14.57 -6.10
C ARG A 256 -10.55 -15.19 -4.99
N ARG A 257 -11.38 -14.38 -4.31
CA ARG A 257 -12.39 -14.91 -3.37
C ARG A 257 -13.32 -15.91 -4.07
N ASP A 258 -13.68 -16.94 -3.34
CA ASP A 258 -14.44 -18.08 -3.86
C ASP A 258 -15.86 -17.67 -4.28
N SER A 259 -16.12 -17.80 -5.57
CA SER A 259 -17.40 -17.74 -6.25
C SER A 259 -17.38 -18.86 -7.30
N GLY A 260 -18.54 -19.36 -7.74
CA GLY A 260 -18.60 -20.56 -8.60
C GLY A 260 -17.65 -20.54 -9.80
N TRP A 261 -17.51 -19.38 -10.46
CA TRP A 261 -16.60 -19.20 -11.60
C TRP A 261 -15.13 -18.99 -11.19
N THR A 262 -14.85 -18.34 -10.06
CA THR A 262 -13.46 -18.09 -9.63
C THR A 262 -12.74 -19.36 -9.20
N ARG A 263 -13.46 -20.43 -8.81
CA ARG A 263 -12.86 -21.74 -8.50
C ARG A 263 -12.10 -22.36 -9.66
N ILE A 264 -12.63 -22.27 -10.89
CA ILE A 264 -11.97 -22.82 -12.08
C ILE A 264 -10.66 -22.05 -12.35
N PHE A 265 -10.74 -20.72 -12.38
CA PHE A 265 -9.57 -19.86 -12.57
C PHE A 265 -8.52 -20.04 -11.47
N ASN A 266 -8.94 -20.12 -10.21
CA ASN A 266 -8.06 -20.37 -9.08
C ASN A 266 -7.36 -21.74 -9.21
N GLY A 267 -8.06 -22.77 -9.70
CA GLY A 267 -7.49 -24.09 -9.97
C GLY A 267 -6.39 -24.06 -11.03
N GLU A 268 -6.61 -23.36 -12.15
CA GLU A 268 -5.60 -23.20 -13.20
C GLU A 268 -4.36 -22.42 -12.72
N ILE A 269 -4.58 -21.30 -12.03
CA ILE A 269 -3.51 -20.48 -11.47
C ILE A 269 -2.68 -21.29 -10.48
N SER A 270 -3.34 -22.02 -9.57
CA SER A 270 -2.69 -22.85 -8.57
C SER A 270 -1.90 -23.99 -9.22
N GLY A 271 -2.49 -24.68 -10.20
CA GLY A 271 -1.82 -25.76 -10.93
C GLY A 271 -0.57 -25.28 -11.65
N ARG A 272 -0.62 -24.13 -12.33
CA ARG A 272 0.55 -23.52 -12.98
C ARG A 272 1.64 -23.16 -11.97
N ALA A 273 1.27 -22.56 -10.84
CA ALA A 273 2.24 -22.18 -9.80
C ALA A 273 2.92 -23.39 -9.15
N VAL A 274 2.18 -24.49 -8.91
CA VAL A 274 2.74 -25.74 -8.39
C VAL A 274 3.70 -26.37 -9.40
N THR A 275 3.32 -26.42 -10.68
CA THR A 275 4.20 -26.93 -11.74
C THR A 275 5.48 -26.09 -11.84
N ALA A 276 5.37 -24.75 -11.83
CA ALA A 276 6.53 -23.86 -11.86
C ALA A 276 7.47 -24.13 -10.67
N ALA A 277 6.93 -24.18 -9.46
CA ALA A 277 7.71 -24.46 -8.26
C ALA A 277 8.41 -25.83 -8.27
N ASN A 278 7.76 -26.87 -8.81
CA ASN A 278 8.35 -28.20 -8.93
C ASN A 278 9.32 -28.34 -10.11
N SER A 279 9.32 -27.40 -11.05
CA SER A 279 10.26 -27.37 -12.18
C SER A 279 11.54 -26.60 -11.88
N GLU A 280 11.63 -25.96 -10.70
CA GLU A 280 12.86 -25.35 -10.21
C GLU A 280 13.93 -26.44 -10.04
N GLY A 281 15.10 -26.21 -10.64
CA GLY A 281 16.15 -27.21 -10.75
C GLY A 281 17.15 -27.16 -9.59
N HIS A 282 18.21 -26.38 -9.77
CA HIS A 282 19.34 -26.35 -8.84
C HIS A 282 19.00 -25.64 -7.54
N ASN A 283 19.69 -26.06 -6.47
CA ASN A 283 19.70 -25.33 -5.20
C ASN A 283 18.33 -25.23 -4.50
N VAL A 284 17.40 -26.16 -4.79
CA VAL A 284 16.12 -26.25 -4.11
C VAL A 284 16.21 -27.21 -2.93
N SER A 285 15.93 -26.68 -1.73
CA SER A 285 15.81 -27.46 -0.50
C SER A 285 14.47 -28.22 -0.45
N LYS A 286 13.37 -27.47 -0.62
CA LYS A 286 12.00 -28.00 -0.55
C LYS A 286 10.99 -27.08 -1.21
N VAL A 287 9.87 -27.68 -1.62
CA VAL A 287 8.65 -26.98 -2.05
C VAL A 287 7.53 -27.20 -1.03
N THR A 288 7.03 -26.10 -0.46
CA THR A 288 6.05 -26.09 0.64
C THR A 288 4.89 -25.13 0.38
N THR A 289 3.93 -25.08 1.30
CA THR A 289 2.77 -24.19 1.28
C THR A 289 3.18 -22.75 1.60
N CYS A 290 2.73 -21.81 0.78
CA CYS A 290 2.99 -20.39 0.99
C CYS A 290 2.11 -19.82 2.12
N PRO A 291 2.68 -19.10 3.10
CA PRO A 291 1.92 -18.52 4.21
C PRO A 291 0.98 -17.38 3.79
N VAL A 292 1.13 -16.84 2.58
CA VAL A 292 0.29 -15.74 2.07
C VAL A 292 -0.91 -16.29 1.31
N CYS A 293 -0.68 -17.16 0.33
CA CYS A 293 -1.73 -17.60 -0.60
C CYS A 293 -2.28 -19.00 -0.35
N GLY A 294 -1.62 -19.82 0.46
CA GLY A 294 -2.04 -21.19 0.78
C GLY A 294 -1.73 -22.22 -0.32
N ILE A 295 -1.06 -21.82 -1.40
CA ILE A 295 -0.68 -22.74 -2.49
C ILE A 295 0.69 -23.35 -2.20
N ARG A 296 0.84 -24.65 -2.50
CA ARG A 296 2.12 -25.39 -2.43
C ARG A 296 3.07 -25.01 -3.57
N SER A 297 3.45 -23.75 -3.60
CA SER A 297 4.31 -23.15 -4.63
C SER A 297 5.43 -22.30 -4.02
N LEU A 298 5.70 -22.45 -2.72
CA LEU A 298 6.79 -21.78 -2.01
C LEU A 298 8.05 -22.64 -2.11
N VAL A 299 9.07 -22.12 -2.80
CA VAL A 299 10.35 -22.77 -3.00
C VAL A 299 11.34 -22.18 -2.01
N VAL A 300 12.04 -23.07 -1.30
CA VAL A 300 13.12 -22.73 -0.37
C VAL A 300 14.43 -23.06 -1.07
N TYR A 301 15.28 -22.04 -1.25
CA TYR A 301 16.56 -22.15 -1.95
C TYR A 301 17.72 -22.21 -0.96
N ASP A 302 18.59 -23.19 -1.16
CA ASP A 302 19.84 -23.36 -0.42
C ASP A 302 21.02 -22.90 -1.27
N ASP A 303 22.10 -22.46 -0.64
CA ASP A 303 23.39 -22.22 -1.26
C ASP A 303 24.48 -22.93 -0.46
N VAL A 304 25.67 -23.04 -1.05
CA VAL A 304 26.83 -23.66 -0.39
C VAL A 304 27.96 -22.64 -0.33
N GLU A 305 28.42 -22.36 0.87
CA GLU A 305 29.64 -21.58 1.11
C GLU A 305 30.79 -22.53 1.46
N VAL A 306 31.96 -22.32 0.86
CA VAL A 306 33.16 -23.13 1.10
C VAL A 306 34.28 -22.26 1.68
N GLU A 307 35.00 -22.78 2.67
CA GLU A 307 36.19 -22.15 3.24
C GLU A 307 37.43 -23.00 2.95
N GLY A 308 38.55 -22.32 2.66
CA GLY A 308 39.83 -22.98 2.39
C GLY A 308 39.87 -23.72 1.05
N GLU A 309 39.19 -23.19 0.01
CA GLU A 309 39.20 -23.80 -1.32
C GLU A 309 40.62 -23.74 -1.94
N ASP A 310 41.18 -24.92 -2.21
CA ASP A 310 42.37 -25.09 -3.02
C ASP A 310 41.97 -25.27 -4.49
N PHE A 311 42.14 -24.20 -5.28
CA PHE A 311 41.81 -24.18 -6.70
C PHE A 311 42.63 -25.15 -7.56
N GLU A 312 43.79 -25.64 -7.08
CA GLU A 312 44.60 -26.61 -7.83
C GLU A 312 44.11 -28.04 -7.65
N THR A 313 43.63 -28.38 -6.45
CA THR A 313 43.17 -29.73 -6.12
C THR A 313 41.65 -29.89 -6.13
N GLY A 314 40.90 -28.78 -6.14
CA GLY A 314 39.43 -28.76 -6.03
C GLY A 314 38.93 -29.23 -4.67
N THR A 315 39.78 -29.15 -3.63
CA THR A 315 39.43 -29.52 -2.25
C THR A 315 39.12 -28.28 -1.42
N TYR A 316 38.31 -28.46 -0.38
CA TYR A 316 37.95 -27.41 0.57
C TYR A 316 38.12 -27.94 1.99
N GLU A 317 38.42 -27.04 2.93
CA GLU A 317 38.56 -27.41 4.35
C GLU A 317 37.18 -27.62 4.99
N ARG A 318 36.23 -26.75 4.67
CA ARG A 318 34.88 -26.75 5.24
C ARG A 318 33.87 -26.28 4.21
N ALA A 319 32.65 -26.81 4.30
CA ALA A 319 31.52 -26.36 3.50
C ALA A 319 30.29 -26.24 4.38
N TRP A 320 29.47 -25.21 4.14
CA TRP A 320 28.18 -25.03 4.79
C TRP A 320 27.10 -24.94 3.74
N ARG A 321 26.04 -25.72 3.92
CA ARG A 321 24.79 -25.51 3.21
C ARG A 321 23.91 -24.59 4.06
N TYR A 322 23.38 -23.54 3.45
CA TYR A 322 22.47 -22.62 4.14
C TYR A 322 21.32 -22.17 3.25
N THR A 323 20.17 -21.91 3.84
CA THR A 323 19.03 -21.34 3.12
C THR A 323 19.23 -19.83 2.93
N TRP A 324 19.19 -19.35 1.68
CA TRP A 324 19.45 -17.94 1.35
C TRP A 324 18.22 -17.19 0.84
N GLN A 325 17.24 -17.89 0.26
CA GLN A 325 16.04 -17.29 -0.31
C GLN A 325 14.82 -18.20 -0.20
N VAL A 326 13.65 -17.58 -0.03
CA VAL A 326 12.35 -18.24 -0.15
C VAL A 326 11.48 -17.45 -1.12
N LYS A 327 10.84 -18.13 -2.09
CA LYS A 327 10.02 -17.48 -3.12
C LYS A 327 8.75 -18.28 -3.45
N CYS A 328 7.63 -17.59 -3.57
CA CYS A 328 6.36 -18.16 -3.99
C CYS A 328 6.07 -17.88 -5.46
N HIS A 329 5.89 -18.95 -6.24
CA HIS A 329 5.52 -18.87 -7.67
C HIS A 329 4.05 -18.52 -7.92
N CYS A 330 3.23 -18.37 -6.88
CA CYS A 330 1.82 -17.97 -7.00
C CYS A 330 1.62 -16.47 -6.70
N CYS A 331 1.84 -16.05 -5.46
CA CYS A 331 1.58 -14.67 -5.01
C CYS A 331 2.81 -13.76 -5.02
N SER A 332 3.94 -14.23 -5.56
CA SER A 332 5.23 -13.54 -5.60
C SER A 332 5.92 -13.29 -4.26
N PHE A 333 5.39 -13.77 -3.12
CA PHE A 333 6.05 -13.64 -1.81
C PHE A 333 7.53 -14.06 -1.89
N GLU A 334 8.44 -13.20 -1.46
CA GLU A 334 9.87 -13.44 -1.55
C GLU A 334 10.65 -12.75 -0.44
N ILE A 335 11.43 -13.53 0.32
CA ILE A 335 12.33 -13.05 1.37
C ILE A 335 13.72 -13.70 1.21
N ASN A 336 14.75 -13.04 1.74
CA ASN A 336 16.12 -13.55 1.78
C ASN A 336 16.66 -13.59 3.23
N ASN A 337 17.81 -14.21 3.40
CA ASN A 337 18.49 -14.38 4.69
C ASN A 337 19.04 -13.07 5.31
N HIS A 338 18.74 -11.89 4.73
CA HIS A 338 18.97 -10.60 5.40
C HIS A 338 17.87 -10.24 6.40
N LEU A 339 16.77 -10.99 6.42
CA LEU A 339 15.76 -10.95 7.48
C LEU A 339 15.96 -12.13 8.42
N ASP A 340 15.59 -11.97 9.69
CA ASP A 340 15.46 -13.10 10.60
C ASP A 340 14.21 -13.93 10.28
N ASN A 341 14.10 -15.08 10.93
CA ASN A 341 12.90 -15.89 10.87
C ASN A 341 11.70 -15.15 11.46
N GLY A 342 10.48 -15.45 10.97
CA GLY A 342 9.26 -14.78 11.44
C GLY A 342 9.05 -14.86 12.95
N SER A 343 9.46 -15.98 13.56
CA SER A 343 9.44 -16.19 15.01
C SER A 343 10.22 -15.14 15.79
N ALA A 344 11.36 -14.64 15.26
CA ALA A 344 12.14 -13.56 15.87
C ALA A 344 11.39 -12.22 15.91
N TYR A 345 10.40 -12.05 15.03
CA TYR A 345 9.58 -10.84 14.92
C TYR A 345 8.18 -11.00 15.54
N GLY A 346 7.89 -12.15 16.17
CA GLY A 346 6.56 -12.47 16.70
C GLY A 346 5.52 -12.76 15.60
N ILE A 347 5.98 -13.11 14.39
CA ILE A 347 5.12 -13.42 13.25
C ILE A 347 5.09 -14.95 13.06
N SER A 348 3.91 -15.55 13.20
CA SER A 348 3.72 -17.01 13.13
C SER A 348 3.70 -17.54 11.68
N ILE A 349 4.85 -17.49 11.01
CA ILE A 349 5.12 -18.19 9.75
C ILE A 349 6.23 -19.24 9.97
N PRO A 350 6.37 -20.25 9.09
CA PRO A 350 7.45 -21.22 9.21
C PRO A 350 8.83 -20.55 9.25
N ASP A 351 9.74 -21.11 10.05
CA ASP A 351 11.15 -20.75 10.03
C ASP A 351 11.81 -21.36 8.79
N TYR A 352 12.56 -20.54 8.07
CA TYR A 352 13.18 -20.90 6.80
C TYR A 352 14.70 -20.94 6.89
N TRP A 353 15.32 -20.10 7.72
CA TRP A 353 16.77 -19.98 7.75
C TRP A 353 17.39 -21.12 8.54
N GLN A 354 18.15 -21.96 7.83
CA GLN A 354 18.88 -23.11 8.36
C GLN A 354 20.31 -23.06 7.80
N ALA A 355 21.28 -23.51 8.59
CA ALA A 355 22.67 -23.67 8.17
C ALA A 355 23.23 -24.95 8.78
N GLU A 356 23.90 -25.77 7.96
CA GLU A 356 24.50 -27.05 8.35
C GLU A 356 25.91 -27.17 7.73
N GLU A 357 26.89 -27.58 8.53
CA GLU A 357 28.25 -27.92 8.05
C GLU A 357 28.20 -29.30 7.39
N MET A 358 28.72 -29.41 6.16
CA MET A 358 28.60 -30.58 5.27
C MET A 358 29.69 -31.63 5.46
#